data_AF-A0A497HJD5-F1
#
_entry.id   AF-A0A497HJD5-F1
#
_cell.length_a   1.000
_cell.length_b   1.000
_cell.length_c   1.000
_cell.angle_alpha   90.00
_cell.angle_beta   90.00
_cell.angle_gamma   90.00
#
_symmetry.space_group_name_H-M   'P 1'
#
loop_
_entity.id
_entity.type
_entity.pdbx_description
1 polymer ?
#
loop_
_entity_poly.entity_id
_entity_poly.type
_entity_poly.pdbx_seq_one_letter_code
_entity_poly.pdbx_strand_id
1 'polypeptide(L)'
;AIAPGKALHGEQCGVGAIMMLYLHGEDWKSVRDVLKEIGAPTNAKELGIPKKKIVEALVMAHSIRPDRYTILGEGGLTKEAAKSIAKKTGVI
;
A
#
# COMPACT_ATOMS: atom_id res chain seq x y z
N ALA A 1 5.00 -13.60 -4.06
CA ALA A 1 4.75 -12.59 -3.01
C ALA A 1 6.07 -11.92 -2.61
N ILE A 2 6.08 -10.61 -2.37
CA ILE A 2 7.32 -9.84 -2.11
C ILE A 2 7.85 -10.02 -0.67
N ALA A 3 6.99 -10.45 0.27
CA ALA A 3 7.32 -10.82 1.64
C ALA A 3 6.44 -12.01 2.11
N PRO A 4 6.74 -13.25 1.71
CA PRO A 4 5.89 -14.40 2.01
C PRO A 4 5.81 -14.68 3.52
N GLY A 5 4.61 -15.02 4.00
CA GLY A 5 4.36 -15.44 5.39
C GLY A 5 4.42 -14.33 6.45
N LYS A 6 4.54 -13.05 6.07
CA LYS A 6 4.76 -11.94 7.01
C LYS A 6 3.50 -11.27 7.55
N ALA A 7 2.39 -11.30 6.81
CA ALA A 7 1.13 -10.67 7.21
C ALA A 7 -0.07 -11.40 6.58
N LEU A 8 -1.26 -11.24 7.14
CA LEU A 8 -2.49 -11.77 6.57
C LEU A 8 -2.90 -10.99 5.31
N HIS A 9 -3.68 -11.63 4.44
CA HIS A 9 -4.13 -11.00 3.19
C HIS A 9 -4.91 -9.70 3.45
N GLY A 10 -5.88 -9.75 4.37
CA GLY A 10 -6.71 -8.57 4.71
C GLY A 10 -5.89 -7.40 5.25
N GLU A 11 -4.88 -7.69 6.09
CA GLU A 11 -3.96 -6.68 6.63
C GLU A 11 -3.15 -5.99 5.53
N GLN A 12 -2.60 -6.78 4.60
CA GLN A 12 -1.87 -6.26 3.44
C GLN A 12 -2.78 -5.41 2.55
N CYS A 13 -4.01 -5.88 2.30
CA CYS A 13 -5.01 -5.16 1.52
C CYS A 13 -5.42 -3.85 2.18
N GLY A 14 -5.63 -3.82 3.50
CA GLY A 14 -5.96 -2.62 4.26
C GLY A 14 -4.88 -1.55 4.14
N VAL A 15 -3.61 -1.91 4.37
CA VAL A 15 -2.48 -0.98 4.20
C VAL A 15 -2.32 -0.51 2.75
N GLY A 16 -2.57 -1.40 1.78
CA GLY A 16 -2.62 -1.03 0.37
C GLY A 16 -3.72 -0.01 0.06
N ALA A 17 -4.92 -0.21 0.61
CA ALA A 17 -6.08 0.65 0.41
C ALA A 17 -5.82 2.09 0.87
N ILE A 18 -5.13 2.28 2.00
CA ILE A 18 -4.71 3.61 2.48
C ILE A 18 -3.95 4.37 1.38
N MET A 19 -2.99 3.72 0.73
CA MET A 19 -2.17 4.35 -0.32
C MET A 19 -2.93 4.56 -1.63
N MET A 20 -3.81 3.64 -1.99
CA MET A 20 -4.61 3.76 -3.21
C MET A 20 -5.67 4.86 -3.09
N LEU A 21 -6.34 4.98 -1.93
CA LEU A 21 -7.28 6.06 -1.66
C LEU A 21 -6.61 7.44 -1.73
N TYR A 22 -5.38 7.56 -1.21
CA TYR A 22 -4.60 8.79 -1.37
C TYR A 22 -4.39 9.15 -2.84
N LEU A 23 -4.09 8.17 -3.70
CA LEU A 23 -3.92 8.39 -5.14
C LEU A 23 -5.22 8.76 -5.85
N HIS A 24 -6.35 8.20 -5.40
CA HIS A 24 -7.67 8.59 -5.90
C HIS A 24 -8.11 9.99 -5.43
N GLY A 25 -7.39 10.62 -4.49
CA GLY A 25 -7.80 11.89 -3.89
C GLY A 25 -8.92 11.74 -2.86
N GLU A 26 -9.12 10.53 -2.36
CA GLU A 26 -10.18 10.18 -1.42
C GLU A 26 -9.70 10.28 0.04
N ASP A 27 -10.63 10.17 0.98
CA ASP A 27 -10.34 10.20 2.42
C ASP A 27 -9.68 8.89 2.91
N TRP A 28 -8.38 8.77 2.67
CA TRP A 28 -7.57 7.67 3.18
C TRP A 28 -7.40 7.68 4.71
N LYS A 29 -7.66 8.82 5.39
CA LYS A 29 -7.45 8.94 6.83
C LYS A 29 -8.55 8.22 7.59
N SER A 30 -9.81 8.33 7.17
CA SER A 30 -10.90 7.57 7.79
C SER A 30 -10.67 6.07 7.71
N VAL A 31 -10.25 5.53 6.56
CA VAL A 31 -9.92 4.10 6.44
C VAL A 31 -8.76 3.70 7.34
N ARG A 32 -7.69 4.50 7.39
CA ARG A 32 -6.58 4.27 8.34
C ARG A 32 -7.09 4.25 9.79
N ASP A 33 -7.97 5.18 10.16
CA ASP A 33 -8.42 5.34 11.53
C ASP A 33 -9.35 4.20 11.95
N VAL A 34 -10.23 3.73 11.05
CA VAL A 34 -11.03 2.51 11.25
C VAL A 34 -10.15 1.28 11.41
N LEU A 35 -9.12 1.11 10.56
CA LEU A 35 -8.17 0.00 10.69
C LEU A 35 -7.47 0.02 12.05
N LYS A 36 -7.06 1.19 12.54
CA LYS A 36 -6.48 1.34 13.88
C LYS A 36 -7.47 0.99 14.99
N GLU A 37 -8.71 1.44 14.86
CA GLU A 37 -9.78 1.20 15.85
C GLU A 37 -10.04 -0.29 16.05
N ILE A 38 -10.05 -1.07 14.96
CA ILE A 38 -10.24 -2.52 15.01
C ILE A 38 -8.94 -3.31 15.31
N GLY A 39 -7.82 -2.63 15.55
CA GLY A 39 -6.52 -3.25 15.86
C GLY A 39 -5.78 -3.83 14.65
N ALA A 40 -6.17 -3.48 13.43
CA ALA A 40 -5.48 -3.89 12.21
C ALA A 40 -4.25 -3.01 11.94
N PRO A 41 -3.21 -3.55 11.29
CA PRO A 41 -2.00 -2.81 10.96
C PRO A 41 -2.28 -1.73 9.90
N THR A 42 -1.59 -0.60 10.04
CA THR A 42 -1.70 0.57 9.15
C THR A 42 -0.38 1.01 8.54
N ASN A 43 0.72 0.38 8.95
CA ASN A 43 2.05 0.68 8.42
C ASN A 43 2.93 -0.58 8.31
N ALA A 44 4.07 -0.41 7.65
CA ALA A 44 5.03 -1.46 7.37
C ALA A 44 5.58 -2.14 8.63
N LYS A 45 5.76 -1.37 9.71
CA LYS A 45 6.29 -1.89 10.99
C LYS A 45 5.28 -2.83 11.63
N GLU A 46 4.01 -2.43 11.69
CA GLU A 46 2.92 -3.24 12.23
C GLU A 46 2.67 -4.50 11.38
N LEU A 47 2.83 -4.42 10.05
CA LEU A 47 2.80 -5.58 9.16
C LEU A 47 4.03 -6.51 9.30
N GLY A 48 5.08 -6.11 10.02
CA GLY A 48 6.35 -6.86 10.07
C GLY A 48 7.09 -6.92 8.72
N ILE A 49 6.81 -5.99 7.81
CA ILE A 49 7.38 -5.93 6.46
C ILE A 49 8.39 -4.78 6.36
N PRO A 50 9.60 -4.99 5.83
CA PRO A 50 10.56 -3.90 5.63
C PRO A 50 10.00 -2.80 4.72
N LYS A 51 10.20 -1.53 5.07
CA LYS A 51 9.76 -0.36 4.27
C LYS A 51 10.15 -0.45 2.80
N LYS A 52 11.36 -0.96 2.51
CA LYS A 52 11.86 -1.19 1.13
C LYS A 52 10.94 -2.12 0.34
N LYS A 53 10.38 -3.16 0.98
CA LYS A 53 9.47 -4.11 0.35
C LYS A 53 8.10 -3.51 0.05
N ILE A 54 7.61 -2.55 0.86
CA ILE A 54 6.40 -1.78 0.53
C ILE A 54 6.61 -0.96 -0.76
N VAL A 55 7.73 -0.24 -0.85
CA VAL A 55 8.05 0.57 -2.04
C VAL A 55 8.22 -0.31 -3.28
N GLU A 56 8.92 -1.44 -3.17
CA GLU A 56 9.07 -2.44 -4.24
C GLU A 56 7.71 -2.96 -4.71
N ALA A 57 6.82 -3.27 -3.76
CA ALA A 57 5.47 -3.75 -4.07
C ALA A 57 4.62 -2.71 -4.82
N LEU A 58 4.66 -1.44 -4.41
CA LEU A 58 3.93 -0.37 -5.09
C LEU A 58 4.38 -0.19 -6.55
N VAL A 59 5.69 -0.25 -6.80
CA VAL A 59 6.25 -0.12 -8.16
C VAL A 59 5.78 -1.29 -9.03
N MET A 60 5.80 -2.51 -8.50
CA MET A 60 5.44 -3.73 -9.24
C MET A 60 3.93 -4.00 -9.33
N ALA A 61 3.10 -3.34 -8.53
CA ALA A 61 1.69 -3.71 -8.39
C ALA A 61 0.90 -3.70 -9.71
N HIS A 62 1.17 -2.73 -10.59
CA HIS A 62 0.51 -2.61 -11.90
C HIS A 62 0.75 -3.82 -12.82
N SER A 63 1.90 -4.50 -12.69
CA SER A 63 2.27 -5.61 -13.57
C SER A 63 1.74 -6.97 -13.11
N ILE A 64 1.07 -7.05 -11.95
CA ILE A 64 0.52 -8.32 -11.42
C ILE A 64 -0.64 -8.81 -12.30
N ARG A 65 -1.45 -7.88 -12.80
CA ARG A 65 -2.59 -8.14 -13.68
C ARG A 65 -2.61 -7.10 -14.79
N PRO A 66 -1.76 -7.26 -15.83
CA PRO A 66 -1.61 -6.25 -16.87
C PRO A 66 -2.90 -6.03 -17.69
N ASP A 67 -3.82 -7.00 -17.67
CA ASP A 67 -5.16 -6.92 -18.26
C ASP A 67 -6.12 -5.98 -17.49
N ARG A 68 -5.75 -5.54 -16.28
CA ARG A 68 -6.62 -4.79 -15.37
C ARG A 68 -6.09 -3.38 -15.14
N TYR A 69 -6.78 -2.41 -15.73
CA TYR A 69 -6.52 -1.00 -15.45
C TYR A 69 -6.86 -0.64 -13.99
N THR A 70 -6.00 0.19 -13.37
CA THR A 70 -6.17 0.71 -12.00
C THR A 70 -5.64 2.15 -11.92
N ILE A 71 -5.74 2.79 -10.75
CA ILE A 71 -5.15 4.13 -10.49
C ILE A 71 -3.63 4.19 -10.68
N LEU A 72 -2.95 3.05 -10.68
CA LEU A 72 -1.50 2.98 -10.93
C LEU A 72 -1.16 3.12 -12.42
N GLY A 73 -2.16 3.13 -13.31
CA GLY A 73 -1.98 3.22 -14.76
C GLY A 73 -1.20 2.05 -15.36
N GLU A 74 -0.85 2.17 -16.64
CA GLU A 74 -0.12 1.15 -17.39
C GLU A 74 1.39 1.15 -17.10
N GLY A 75 1.96 2.33 -16.81
CA GLY A 75 3.39 2.49 -16.53
C GLY A 75 3.78 2.32 -15.06
N GLY A 76 2.80 2.16 -14.17
CA GLY A 76 3.03 2.08 -12.73
C GLY A 76 3.59 3.36 -12.11
N LEU A 77 4.05 3.24 -10.87
CA LEU A 77 4.69 4.32 -10.13
C LEU A 77 6.21 4.25 -10.27
N THR A 78 6.85 5.41 -10.40
CA THR A 78 8.30 5.49 -10.16
C THR A 78 8.61 5.18 -8.70
N LYS A 79 9.85 4.76 -8.42
CA LYS A 79 10.30 4.46 -7.05
C LYS A 79 10.18 5.68 -6.14
N GLU A 80 10.43 6.86 -6.68
CA GLU A 80 10.34 8.16 -6.00
C GLU A 80 8.90 8.48 -5.65
N ALA A 81 7.97 8.30 -6.61
CA ALA A 81 6.54 8.48 -6.38
C ALA A 81 6.01 7.49 -5.34
N ALA A 82 6.33 6.20 -5.48
CA ALA A 82 5.95 5.16 -4.52
C ALA A 82 6.46 5.48 -3.10
N LYS A 83 7.73 5.89 -2.96
CA LYS A 83 8.30 6.30 -1.67
C LYS A 83 7.64 7.56 -1.12
N SER A 84 7.27 8.51 -1.97
CA SER A 84 6.58 9.75 -1.58
C SER A 84 5.18 9.45 -1.04
N ILE A 85 4.39 8.66 -1.75
CA ILE A 85 3.03 8.25 -1.35
C ILE A 85 3.09 7.51 -0.01
N ALA A 86 3.93 6.48 0.09
CA ALA A 86 4.02 5.66 1.30
C ALA A 86 4.45 6.49 2.55
N LYS A 87 5.26 7.53 2.37
CA LYS A 87 5.60 8.47 3.45
C LYS A 87 4.45 9.41 3.79
N LYS A 88 3.79 9.99 2.78
CA LYS A 88 2.68 10.94 2.98
C LYS A 88 1.49 10.28 3.69
N THR A 89 1.26 9.00 3.44
CA THR A 89 0.21 8.22 4.09
C THR A 89 0.62 7.61 5.43
N GLY A 90 1.89 7.74 5.83
CA GLY A 90 2.42 7.16 7.06
C GLY A 90 2.56 5.63 7.04
N VAL A 91 2.49 5.00 5.86
CA VAL A 91 2.71 3.56 5.72
C VAL A 91 4.18 3.19 5.91
N ILE A 92 5.11 4.08 5.55
CA ILE A 92 6.57 3.92 5.83
C ILE A 92 7.15 5.12 6.56
#